data_AF-A0A7C1EE79-F1
#
_entry.id   AF-A0A7C1EE79-F1
#
_cell.length_a   1.000
_cell.length_b   1.000
_cell.length_c   1.000
_cell.angle_alpha   90.00
_cell.angle_beta   90.00
_cell.angle_gamma   90.00
#
_symmetry.space_group_name_H-M   'P 1'
#
loop_
_entity.id
_entity.type
_entity.pdbx_description
1 polymer ?
#
loop_
_entity_poly.entity_id
_entity_poly.type
_entity_poly.pdbx_seq_one_letter_code
_entity_poly.pdbx_strand_id
1 'polypeptide(L)'
;MTTLADLLDAIFDGTKPALYPEFEGWVRESRRFKAFAISYQVKIRAKLKNVRDDSGMQDLRAELATAALLLREDRFTLEYEKYAASRQRGPDFTVTFKTHTLFNVEVRRIRSVELDDEDTDARIGKLMAVLCDKVRQMPPSMVNLLWLMAEREISEADLTHTVVTLRQLAERKAEDFFTRRGFESAADFLKHYRQLSGIILHQSGRNVLWQNSLARHKVPSDIVTAIQRLELNQA
;
A
#
# COMPACT_ATOMS: atom_id res chain seq x y z
N MET A 1 -12.77 -8.39 28.56
CA MET A 1 -13.03 -7.97 27.16
C MET A 1 -12.71 -6.50 27.07
N THR A 2 -11.81 -6.08 26.16
CA THR A 2 -11.52 -4.66 25.94
C THR A 2 -12.75 -3.97 25.32
N THR A 3 -13.27 -2.94 25.98
CA THR A 3 -14.39 -2.17 25.44
C THR A 3 -13.92 -1.33 24.24
N LEU A 4 -14.86 -0.79 23.46
CA LEU A 4 -14.50 0.13 22.38
C LEU A 4 -13.80 1.38 22.93
N ALA A 5 -14.30 1.92 24.04
CA ALA A 5 -13.72 3.10 24.68
C ALA A 5 -12.28 2.83 25.14
N ASP A 6 -12.03 1.68 25.79
CA ASP A 6 -10.68 1.32 26.24
C ASP A 6 -9.69 1.21 25.07
N LEU A 7 -10.14 0.66 23.93
CA LEU A 7 -9.28 0.53 22.75
C LEU A 7 -8.96 1.89 22.12
N LEU A 8 -9.97 2.75 21.97
CA LEU A 8 -9.78 4.09 21.41
C LEU A 8 -8.89 4.93 22.32
N ASP A 9 -9.09 4.86 23.64
CA ASP A 9 -8.24 5.54 24.61
C ASP A 9 -6.81 5.00 24.59
N ALA A 10 -6.62 3.68 24.51
CA ALA A 10 -5.30 3.07 24.42
C ALA A 10 -4.52 3.50 23.16
N ILE A 11 -5.19 3.74 22.04
CA ILE A 11 -4.57 4.14 20.77
C ILE A 11 -4.36 5.66 20.70
N PHE A 12 -5.38 6.44 21.05
CA PHE A 12 -5.38 7.89 20.83
C PHE A 12 -5.03 8.71 22.09
N ASP A 13 -4.94 8.09 23.27
CA ASP A 13 -4.44 8.72 24.49
C ASP A 13 -5.23 9.99 24.86
N GLY A 14 -6.56 9.91 24.82
CA GLY A 14 -7.47 11.04 25.02
C GLY A 14 -7.55 12.06 23.88
N THR A 15 -6.70 11.96 22.85
CA THR A 15 -6.74 12.86 21.68
C THR A 15 -7.80 12.44 20.67
N LYS A 16 -8.30 13.39 19.87
CA LYS A 16 -9.28 13.12 18.79
C LYS A 16 -8.83 13.77 17.48
N PRO A 17 -7.75 13.27 16.85
CA PRO A 17 -7.31 13.75 15.54
C PRO A 17 -8.36 13.46 14.46
N ALA A 18 -8.18 14.03 13.26
CA ALA A 18 -9.10 13.84 12.13
C ALA A 18 -9.38 12.35 11.78
N LEU A 19 -8.41 11.46 12.03
CA LEU A 19 -8.54 10.01 11.83
C LEU A 19 -9.46 9.32 12.87
N TYR A 20 -9.66 9.91 14.05
CA TYR A 20 -10.39 9.30 15.16
C TYR A 20 -11.80 8.81 14.80
N PRO A 21 -12.71 9.65 14.26
CA PRO A 21 -14.08 9.22 13.96
C PRO A 21 -14.13 8.10 12.91
N GLU A 22 -13.25 8.15 11.92
CA GLU A 22 -13.17 7.13 10.87
C GLU A 22 -12.66 5.80 11.44
N PHE A 23 -11.62 5.85 12.27
CA PHE A 23 -11.09 4.67 12.96
C PHE A 23 -12.13 4.05 13.88
N GLU A 24 -12.86 4.87 14.64
CA GLU A 24 -13.98 4.40 15.47
C GLU A 24 -15.05 3.70 14.63
N GLY A 25 -15.42 4.28 13.47
CA GLY A 25 -16.33 3.68 12.50
C GLY A 25 -15.88 2.28 12.08
N TRP A 26 -14.63 2.14 11.64
CA TRP A 26 -14.07 0.84 11.22
C TRP A 26 -14.11 -0.21 12.34
N VAL A 27 -13.81 0.17 13.59
CA VAL A 27 -13.87 -0.74 14.74
C VAL A 27 -15.31 -1.17 15.07
N ARG A 28 -16.29 -0.28 14.90
CA ARG A 28 -17.71 -0.58 15.12
C ARG A 28 -18.27 -1.49 14.05
N GLU A 29 -17.91 -1.25 12.79
CA GLU A 29 -18.44 -1.96 11.63
C GLU A 29 -17.81 -3.35 11.44
N SER A 30 -16.54 -3.53 11.80
CA SER A 30 -15.79 -4.77 11.55
C SER A 30 -15.19 -5.35 12.83
N ARG A 31 -15.75 -6.49 13.27
CA ARG A 31 -15.16 -7.30 14.36
C ARG A 31 -13.72 -7.73 14.06
N ARG A 32 -13.40 -7.97 12.79
CA ARG A 32 -12.06 -8.36 12.33
C ARG A 32 -11.08 -7.19 12.44
N PHE A 33 -11.50 -6.00 12.01
CA PHE A 33 -10.70 -4.78 12.20
C PHE A 33 -10.51 -4.46 13.68
N LYS A 34 -11.55 -4.62 14.52
CA LYS A 34 -11.42 -4.49 15.97
C LYS A 34 -10.36 -5.44 16.54
N ALA A 35 -10.36 -6.71 16.14
CA ALA A 35 -9.35 -7.68 16.58
C ALA A 35 -7.94 -7.27 16.15
N PHE A 36 -7.78 -6.85 14.89
CA PHE A 36 -6.54 -6.29 14.36
C PHE A 36 -6.04 -5.09 15.19
N ALA A 37 -6.92 -4.12 15.46
CA ALA A 37 -6.60 -2.94 16.25
C ALA A 37 -6.18 -3.29 17.68
N ILE A 38 -6.82 -4.26 18.33
CA ILE A 38 -6.41 -4.76 19.64
C ILE A 38 -5.01 -5.37 19.58
N SER A 39 -4.74 -6.23 18.61
CA SER A 39 -3.43 -6.89 18.45
C SER A 39 -2.30 -5.90 18.17
N TYR A 40 -2.57 -4.82 17.45
CA TYR A 40 -1.56 -3.87 16.97
C TYR A 40 -1.66 -2.47 17.59
N GLN A 41 -2.45 -2.25 18.65
CA GLN A 41 -2.67 -0.94 19.26
C GLN A 41 -1.37 -0.20 19.62
N VAL A 42 -0.33 -0.92 20.08
CA VAL A 42 0.97 -0.34 20.43
C VAL A 42 1.67 0.21 19.19
N LYS A 43 1.65 -0.52 18.06
CA LYS A 43 2.23 -0.07 16.79
C LYS A 43 1.46 1.12 16.23
N ILE A 44 0.12 1.03 16.23
CA ILE A 44 -0.76 2.10 15.73
C ILE A 44 -0.52 3.38 16.54
N ARG A 45 -0.49 3.30 17.88
CA ARG A 45 -0.17 4.45 18.75
C ARG A 45 1.22 5.00 18.47
N ALA A 46 2.23 4.14 18.29
CA ALA A 46 3.59 4.59 17.99
C ALA A 46 3.63 5.36 16.66
N LYS A 47 2.93 4.89 15.62
CA LYS A 47 2.81 5.62 14.36
C LYS A 47 2.11 6.96 14.53
N LEU A 48 0.97 7.00 15.23
CA LEU A 48 0.25 8.24 15.53
C LEU A 48 1.15 9.28 16.21
N LYS A 49 1.95 8.87 17.21
CA LYS A 49 2.89 9.76 17.91
C LYS A 49 4.01 10.29 17.01
N ASN A 50 4.38 9.56 15.97
CA ASN A 50 5.45 9.94 15.05
C ASN A 50 4.95 10.79 13.87
N VAL A 51 3.64 10.95 13.70
CA VAL A 51 3.07 11.87 12.71
C VAL A 51 3.39 13.31 13.11
N ARG A 52 3.99 14.06 12.18
CA ARG A 52 4.45 15.45 12.42
C ARG A 52 3.54 16.51 11.82
N ASP A 53 2.79 16.14 10.80
CA ASP A 53 1.93 17.04 10.03
C ASP A 53 0.70 16.30 9.50
N ASP A 54 -0.26 17.05 8.94
CA ASP A 54 -1.49 16.49 8.38
C ASP A 54 -1.21 15.50 7.24
N SER A 55 -0.10 15.70 6.51
CA SER A 55 0.28 14.83 5.41
C SER A 55 0.68 13.43 5.89
N GLY A 56 1.45 13.35 6.98
CA GLY A 56 1.77 12.11 7.66
C GLY A 56 0.53 11.46 8.28
N MET A 57 -0.44 12.26 8.75
CA MET A 57 -1.72 11.72 9.25
C MET A 57 -2.51 11.05 8.13
N GLN A 58 -2.53 11.66 6.93
CA GLN A 58 -3.19 11.08 5.76
C GLN A 58 -2.45 9.84 5.23
N ASP A 59 -1.12 9.79 5.35
CA ASP A 59 -0.34 8.61 4.99
C ASP A 59 -0.65 7.44 5.96
N LEU A 60 -0.74 7.69 7.27
CA LEU A 60 -1.15 6.67 8.24
C LEU A 60 -2.63 6.25 8.08
N ARG A 61 -3.52 7.22 7.82
CA ARG A 61 -4.91 6.94 7.47
C ARG A 61 -4.97 5.99 6.29
N ALA A 62 -4.13 6.19 5.27
CA ALA A 62 -4.11 5.34 4.10
C ALA A 62 -3.73 3.88 4.43
N GLU A 63 -2.71 3.68 5.25
CA GLU A 63 -2.35 2.33 5.71
C GLU A 63 -3.53 1.65 6.45
N LEU A 64 -4.16 2.36 7.40
CA LEU A 64 -5.22 1.79 8.22
C LEU A 64 -6.53 1.56 7.45
N ALA A 65 -6.87 2.44 6.52
CA ALA A 65 -8.00 2.25 5.61
C ALA A 65 -7.78 1.02 4.71
N THR A 66 -6.54 0.78 4.26
CA THR A 66 -6.20 -0.44 3.52
C THR A 66 -6.40 -1.68 4.38
N ALA A 67 -5.99 -1.65 5.66
CA ALA A 67 -6.24 -2.75 6.59
C ALA A 67 -7.74 -3.00 6.81
N ALA A 68 -8.53 -1.93 7.00
CA ALA A 68 -9.98 -2.02 7.15
C ALA A 68 -10.65 -2.64 5.91
N LEU A 69 -10.19 -2.27 4.71
CA LEU A 69 -10.63 -2.83 3.44
C LEU A 69 -10.28 -4.31 3.32
N LEU A 70 -9.01 -4.68 3.48
CA LEU A 70 -8.55 -6.06 3.34
C LEU A 70 -9.29 -6.99 4.33
N LEU A 71 -9.61 -6.52 5.53
CA LEU A 71 -10.34 -7.30 6.54
C LEU A 71 -11.85 -7.44 6.28
N ARG A 72 -12.40 -6.82 5.23
CA ARG A 72 -13.75 -7.11 4.72
C ARG A 72 -13.81 -8.46 4.00
N GLU A 73 -12.70 -8.89 3.40
CA GLU A 73 -12.57 -10.22 2.79
C GLU A 73 -12.31 -11.26 3.88
N ASP A 74 -13.23 -12.21 4.03
CA ASP A 74 -13.21 -13.15 5.15
C ASP A 74 -12.06 -14.16 5.05
N ARG A 75 -11.55 -14.38 3.84
CA ARG A 75 -10.38 -15.24 3.57
C ARG A 75 -9.04 -14.54 3.84
N PHE A 76 -8.99 -13.25 4.18
CA PHE A 76 -7.74 -12.53 4.45
C PHE A 76 -7.44 -12.34 5.94
N THR A 77 -6.32 -12.84 6.43
CA THR A 77 -5.76 -12.44 7.73
C THR A 77 -4.56 -11.53 7.53
N LEU A 78 -4.36 -10.56 8.44
CA LEU A 78 -3.31 -9.55 8.32
C LEU A 78 -2.31 -9.63 9.47
N GLU A 79 -1.03 -9.53 9.11
CA GLU A 79 0.05 -9.21 10.01
C GLU A 79 0.59 -7.81 9.69
N TYR A 80 0.56 -6.88 10.66
CA TYR A 80 1.01 -5.50 10.46
C TYR A 80 2.51 -5.35 10.76
N GLU A 81 3.26 -4.80 9.82
CA GLU A 81 4.72 -4.58 9.87
C GLU A 81 5.49 -5.82 10.36
N LYS A 82 5.24 -6.97 9.72
CA LYS A 82 5.86 -8.25 10.09
C LYS A 82 7.39 -8.19 10.09
N TYR A 83 7.95 -7.49 9.09
CA TYR A 83 9.40 -7.40 8.86
C TYR A 83 10.12 -6.43 9.82
N ALA A 84 9.38 -5.54 10.50
CA ALA A 84 9.97 -4.59 11.44
C ALA A 84 10.63 -5.30 12.64
N ALA A 85 10.10 -6.44 13.06
CA ALA A 85 10.68 -7.24 14.13
C ALA A 85 12.10 -7.75 13.79
N SER A 86 12.37 -8.03 12.51
CA SER A 86 13.68 -8.39 11.99
C SER A 86 14.56 -7.19 11.61
N ARG A 87 14.17 -5.96 11.98
CA ARG A 87 14.83 -4.69 11.58
C ARG A 87 15.02 -4.54 10.07
N GLN A 88 14.17 -5.21 9.29
CA GLN A 88 14.15 -5.10 7.84
C GLN A 88 13.05 -4.12 7.45
N ARG A 89 13.38 -3.17 6.58
CA ARG A 89 12.34 -2.40 5.90
C ARG A 89 11.57 -3.37 5.01
N GLY A 90 10.26 -3.36 5.12
CA GLY A 90 9.41 -4.27 4.38
C GLY A 90 7.99 -3.76 4.31
N PRO A 91 7.11 -4.51 3.66
CA PRO A 91 5.75 -4.08 3.37
C PRO A 91 4.95 -3.81 4.64
N ASP A 92 4.03 -2.85 4.56
CA ASP A 92 3.10 -2.53 5.65
C ASP A 92 2.36 -3.78 6.14
N PHE A 93 1.90 -4.64 5.23
CA PHE A 93 1.14 -5.85 5.58
C PHE A 93 1.71 -7.11 4.95
N THR A 94 1.69 -8.18 5.72
CA THR A 94 1.68 -9.55 5.19
C THR A 94 0.28 -10.11 5.34
N VAL A 95 -0.30 -10.59 4.24
CA VAL A 95 -1.65 -11.13 4.16
C VAL A 95 -1.57 -12.63 3.96
N THR A 96 -2.34 -13.38 4.74
CA THR A 96 -2.62 -14.79 4.44
C THR A 96 -3.98 -14.89 3.78
N PHE A 97 -4.02 -15.41 2.55
CA PHE A 97 -5.24 -15.81 1.88
C PHE A 97 -5.57 -17.26 2.18
N LYS A 98 -6.82 -17.50 2.61
CA LYS A 98 -7.30 -18.78 3.14
C LYS A 98 -6.39 -19.20 4.29
N THR A 99 -5.66 -20.31 4.16
CA THR A 99 -4.85 -20.89 5.24
C THR A 99 -3.35 -20.88 4.98
N HIS A 100 -2.90 -20.59 3.76
CA HIS A 100 -1.50 -20.89 3.38
C HIS A 100 -0.91 -20.00 2.29
N THR A 101 -1.71 -19.24 1.52
CA THR A 101 -1.16 -18.41 0.46
C THR A 101 -0.79 -17.03 1.01
N LEU A 102 0.50 -16.77 1.17
CA LEU A 102 1.01 -15.49 1.65
C LEU A 102 1.25 -14.52 0.48
N PHE A 103 0.91 -13.25 0.71
CA PHE A 103 1.32 -12.15 -0.13
C PHE A 103 1.53 -10.89 0.71
N ASN A 104 2.33 -9.97 0.23
CA ASN A 104 2.55 -8.70 0.90
C ASN A 104 1.80 -7.56 0.22
N VAL A 105 1.44 -6.56 1.01
CA VAL A 105 0.86 -5.30 0.57
C VAL A 105 1.66 -4.16 1.17
N GLU A 106 2.26 -3.36 0.29
CA GLU A 106 2.89 -2.08 0.63
C GLU A 106 1.94 -0.95 0.26
N VAL A 107 1.66 -0.01 1.17
CA VAL A 107 0.70 1.07 0.93
C VAL A 107 1.43 2.38 0.60
N ARG A 108 0.86 3.13 -0.34
CA ARG A 108 1.30 4.49 -0.65
C ARG A 108 0.12 5.35 -1.05
N ARG A 109 -0.13 6.41 -0.30
CA ARG A 109 -1.02 7.49 -0.77
C ARG A 109 -0.36 8.22 -1.95
N ILE A 110 -1.09 8.64 -2.96
CA ILE A 110 -0.61 9.56 -4.01
C ILE A 110 -1.39 10.86 -3.84
N ARG A 111 -0.66 11.95 -3.56
CA ARG A 111 -1.25 13.25 -3.21
C ARG A 111 -1.73 13.97 -4.46
N SER A 112 -2.77 14.79 -4.34
CA SER A 112 -3.28 15.60 -5.45
C SER A 112 -2.19 16.47 -6.08
N VAL A 113 -1.31 17.08 -5.29
CA VAL A 113 -0.16 17.88 -5.78
C VAL A 113 0.86 17.06 -6.59
N GLU A 114 0.94 15.74 -6.33
CA GLU A 114 1.74 14.82 -7.15
C GLU A 114 1.06 14.54 -8.50
N LEU A 115 -0.20 14.91 -8.68
CA LEU A 115 -1.01 14.70 -9.87
C LEU A 115 -1.54 16.00 -10.51
N ASP A 116 -1.34 17.17 -9.87
CA ASP A 116 -1.84 18.49 -10.29
C ASP A 116 -1.09 19.10 -11.51
N ASP A 117 -0.33 18.28 -12.23
CA ASP A 117 0.30 18.74 -13.47
C ASP A 117 -0.66 18.49 -14.65
N GLU A 118 -1.00 19.53 -15.41
CA GLU A 118 -1.75 19.34 -16.66
C GLU A 118 -0.93 18.54 -17.68
N ASP A 119 0.41 18.62 -17.58
CA ASP A 119 1.31 17.83 -18.41
C ASP A 119 1.32 16.35 -18.00
N THR A 120 1.00 15.50 -18.99
CA THR A 120 0.95 14.06 -18.83
C THR A 120 2.34 13.48 -18.56
N ASP A 121 3.39 14.03 -19.18
CA ASP A 121 4.76 13.54 -19.02
C ASP A 121 5.29 13.81 -17.60
N ALA A 122 4.97 14.99 -17.05
CA ALA A 122 5.28 15.30 -15.66
C ALA A 122 4.56 14.38 -14.66
N ARG A 123 3.27 14.08 -14.86
CA ARG A 123 2.52 13.11 -14.04
C ARG A 123 3.16 11.72 -14.10
N ILE A 124 3.49 11.24 -15.31
CA ILE A 124 4.19 9.97 -15.51
C ILE A 124 5.53 9.97 -14.75
N GLY A 125 6.34 11.04 -14.89
CA GLY A 125 7.61 11.16 -14.20
C GLY A 125 7.51 11.03 -12.66
N LYS A 126 6.44 11.59 -12.07
CA LYS A 126 6.15 11.46 -10.63
C LYS A 126 5.73 10.04 -10.26
N LEU A 127 4.85 9.39 -11.03
CA LEU A 127 4.49 7.98 -10.83
C LEU A 127 5.71 7.07 -10.93
N MET A 128 6.60 7.32 -11.89
CA MET A 128 7.85 6.58 -12.02
C MET A 128 8.74 6.71 -10.78
N ALA A 129 8.83 7.91 -10.20
CA ALA A 129 9.59 8.13 -8.97
C ALA A 129 8.98 7.35 -7.78
N VAL A 130 7.65 7.34 -7.65
CA VAL A 130 6.94 6.55 -6.62
C VAL A 130 7.24 5.06 -6.77
N LEU A 131 7.17 4.52 -8.00
CA LEU A 131 7.45 3.11 -8.24
C LEU A 131 8.90 2.77 -7.91
N CYS A 132 9.87 3.58 -8.34
CA CYS A 132 11.27 3.40 -8.01
C CYS A 132 11.54 3.38 -6.49
N ASP A 133 10.89 4.25 -5.72
CA ASP A 133 11.04 4.27 -4.26
C ASP A 133 10.48 2.99 -3.60
N LYS A 134 9.33 2.50 -4.08
CA LYS A 134 8.60 1.41 -3.45
C LYS A 134 9.07 0.02 -3.84
N VAL A 135 9.55 -0.22 -5.05
CA VAL A 135 9.97 -1.58 -5.48
C VAL A 135 11.13 -2.15 -4.64
N ARG A 136 11.99 -1.31 -4.06
CA ARG A 136 13.09 -1.75 -3.19
C ARG A 136 12.62 -2.33 -1.85
N GLN A 137 11.38 -2.05 -1.47
CA GLN A 137 10.79 -2.50 -0.19
C GLN A 137 10.13 -3.88 -0.32
N MET A 138 10.13 -4.45 -1.54
CA MET A 138 9.48 -5.73 -1.84
C MET A 138 10.41 -6.89 -1.51
N PRO A 139 10.09 -7.75 -0.52
CA PRO A 139 10.93 -8.89 -0.19
C PRO A 139 10.92 -9.93 -1.32
N PRO A 140 12.01 -10.70 -1.49
CA PRO A 140 12.07 -11.77 -2.46
C PRO A 140 11.13 -12.94 -2.10
N SER A 141 10.93 -13.82 -3.08
CA SER A 141 10.29 -15.15 -2.89
C SER A 141 8.80 -15.16 -2.52
N MET A 142 8.11 -14.02 -2.57
CA MET A 142 6.67 -13.92 -2.33
C MET A 142 5.96 -13.05 -3.36
N VAL A 143 4.64 -13.13 -3.38
CA VAL A 143 3.80 -12.16 -4.12
C VAL A 143 3.84 -10.83 -3.38
N ASN A 144 4.17 -9.75 -4.08
CA ASN A 144 4.17 -8.40 -3.49
C ASN A 144 3.29 -7.45 -4.30
N LEU A 145 2.36 -6.79 -3.61
CA LEU A 145 1.42 -5.84 -4.20
C LEU A 145 1.73 -4.43 -3.67
N LEU A 146 1.77 -3.46 -4.58
CA LEU A 146 1.81 -2.05 -4.21
C LEU A 146 0.39 -1.49 -4.26
N TRP A 147 -0.13 -1.05 -3.12
CA TRP A 147 -1.46 -0.45 -2.98
C TRP A 147 -1.35 1.07 -3.02
N LEU A 148 -1.79 1.67 -4.12
CA LEU A 148 -1.78 3.10 -4.35
C LEU A 148 -3.15 3.67 -4.02
N MET A 149 -3.22 4.57 -3.04
CA MET A 149 -4.45 5.30 -2.72
C MET A 149 -4.35 6.71 -3.28
N ALA A 150 -4.98 6.91 -4.42
CA ALA A 150 -4.87 8.15 -5.16
C ALA A 150 -5.98 9.12 -4.75
N GLU A 151 -5.62 10.37 -4.44
CA GLU A 151 -6.59 11.43 -4.16
C GLU A 151 -7.26 11.98 -5.42
N ARG A 152 -6.61 11.79 -6.57
CA ARG A 152 -7.15 12.07 -7.89
C ARG A 152 -7.13 10.80 -8.72
N GLU A 153 -8.03 10.75 -9.70
CA GLU A 153 -8.12 9.61 -10.59
C GLU A 153 -6.84 9.46 -11.41
N ILE A 154 -6.25 8.27 -11.35
CA ILE A 154 -5.15 7.84 -12.21
C ILE A 154 -5.76 6.86 -13.21
N SER A 155 -5.63 7.18 -14.50
CA SER A 155 -6.13 6.28 -15.52
C SER A 155 -5.28 5.01 -15.58
N GLU A 156 -5.92 3.88 -15.90
CA GLU A 156 -5.19 2.63 -16.15
C GLU A 156 -4.16 2.78 -17.29
N ALA A 157 -4.46 3.64 -18.26
CA ALA A 157 -3.56 3.99 -19.36
C ALA A 157 -2.29 4.71 -18.86
N ASP A 158 -2.42 5.68 -17.95
CA ASP A 158 -1.25 6.39 -17.37
C ASP A 158 -0.37 5.45 -16.55
N LEU A 159 -0.99 4.57 -15.75
CA LEU A 159 -0.25 3.56 -15.01
C LEU A 159 0.49 2.61 -15.95
N THR A 160 -0.21 2.12 -17.00
CA THR A 160 0.37 1.23 -18.01
C THR A 160 1.51 1.92 -18.76
N HIS A 161 1.35 3.19 -19.13
CA HIS A 161 2.39 3.97 -19.78
C HIS A 161 3.60 4.14 -18.85
N THR A 162 3.38 4.48 -17.57
CA THR A 162 4.43 4.61 -16.55
C THR A 162 5.29 3.35 -16.44
N VAL A 163 4.65 2.18 -16.27
CA VAL A 163 5.38 0.91 -16.10
C VAL A 163 6.09 0.48 -17.39
N VAL A 164 5.50 0.74 -18.57
CA VAL A 164 6.13 0.47 -19.86
C VAL A 164 7.36 1.36 -20.05
N THR A 165 7.25 2.65 -19.76
CA THR A 165 8.36 3.61 -19.89
C THR A 165 9.50 3.27 -18.94
N LEU A 166 9.23 2.95 -17.67
CA LEU A 166 10.26 2.47 -16.74
C LEU A 166 10.99 1.24 -17.26
N ARG A 167 10.24 0.27 -17.80
CA ARG A 167 10.82 -0.95 -18.37
C ARG A 167 11.70 -0.63 -19.57
N GLN A 168 11.22 0.20 -20.50
CA GLN A 168 11.99 0.59 -21.69
C GLN A 168 13.29 1.31 -21.32
N LEU A 169 13.26 2.21 -20.33
CA LEU A 169 14.48 2.86 -19.83
C LEU A 169 15.47 1.85 -19.26
N ALA A 170 14.98 0.85 -18.51
CA ALA A 170 15.84 -0.19 -17.96
C ALA A 170 16.43 -1.10 -19.05
N GLU A 171 15.62 -1.50 -20.04
CA GLU A 171 16.07 -2.31 -21.18
C GLU A 171 17.10 -1.58 -22.06
N ARG A 172 16.95 -0.26 -22.21
CA ARG A 172 17.92 0.61 -22.90
C ARG A 172 19.15 0.96 -22.05
N LYS A 173 19.24 0.45 -20.82
CA LYS A 173 20.33 0.75 -19.87
C LYS A 173 20.53 2.25 -19.65
N ALA A 174 19.43 2.97 -19.40
CA ALA A 174 19.49 4.39 -19.03
C ALA A 174 20.05 4.55 -17.59
N GLU A 175 21.34 4.27 -17.40
CA GLU A 175 21.96 4.13 -16.06
C GLU A 175 21.74 5.38 -15.19
N ASP A 176 21.96 6.57 -15.75
CA ASP A 176 21.78 7.86 -15.06
C ASP A 176 20.38 8.03 -14.45
N PHE A 177 19.35 7.48 -15.09
CA PHE A 177 17.99 7.57 -14.57
C PHE A 177 17.83 6.81 -13.25
N PHE A 178 18.43 5.62 -13.16
CA PHE A 178 18.29 4.70 -12.03
C PHE A 178 19.29 5.00 -10.91
N THR A 179 20.53 5.35 -11.23
CA THR A 179 21.55 5.70 -10.23
C THR A 179 21.16 6.94 -9.44
N ARG A 180 20.61 7.98 -10.09
CA ARG A 180 20.04 9.16 -9.42
C ARG A 180 18.87 8.85 -8.49
N ARG A 181 18.24 7.68 -8.65
CA ARG A 181 17.12 7.19 -7.81
C ARG A 181 17.57 6.13 -6.80
N GLY A 182 18.88 5.95 -6.65
CA GLY A 182 19.48 5.10 -5.61
C GLY A 182 19.47 3.60 -5.94
N PHE A 183 19.43 3.24 -7.22
CA PHE A 183 19.78 1.89 -7.69
C PHE A 183 21.24 1.83 -8.09
N GLU A 184 21.84 0.65 -8.04
CA GLU A 184 23.22 0.46 -8.52
C GLU A 184 23.33 0.55 -10.05
N SER A 185 22.27 0.12 -10.76
CA SER A 185 22.17 0.13 -12.22
C SER A 185 20.73 -0.08 -12.68
N ALA A 186 20.48 0.04 -13.98
CA ALA A 186 19.24 -0.41 -14.62
C ALA A 186 18.94 -1.90 -14.37
N ALA A 187 19.97 -2.75 -14.31
CA ALA A 187 19.83 -4.17 -14.02
C ALA A 187 19.41 -4.43 -12.57
N ASP A 188 19.94 -3.63 -11.63
CA ASP A 188 19.54 -3.66 -10.22
C ASP A 188 18.08 -3.24 -10.05
N PHE A 189 17.64 -2.19 -10.75
CA PHE A 189 16.22 -1.86 -10.81
C PHE A 189 15.37 -3.04 -11.32
N LEU A 190 15.75 -3.69 -12.43
CA LEU A 190 14.99 -4.83 -12.96
C LEU A 190 14.94 -6.01 -11.98
N LYS A 191 16.00 -6.23 -11.19
CA LYS A 191 16.03 -7.25 -10.14
C LYS A 191 14.95 -6.99 -9.09
N HIS A 192 14.82 -5.75 -8.62
CA HIS A 192 13.78 -5.33 -7.67
C HIS A 192 12.39 -5.28 -8.30
N TYR A 193 12.28 -4.76 -9.52
CA TYR A 193 11.02 -4.69 -10.26
C TYR A 193 10.37 -6.07 -10.45
N ARG A 194 11.17 -7.13 -10.66
CA ARG A 194 10.66 -8.51 -10.75
C ARG A 194 10.11 -9.06 -9.42
N GLN A 195 10.34 -8.40 -8.28
CA GLN A 195 9.74 -8.73 -7.00
C GLN A 195 8.33 -8.14 -6.86
N LEU A 196 8.00 -7.08 -7.59
CA LEU A 196 6.65 -6.50 -7.66
C LEU A 196 5.74 -7.38 -8.52
N SER A 197 4.69 -7.93 -7.92
CA SER A 197 3.72 -8.80 -8.59
C SER A 197 2.60 -8.03 -9.28
N GLY A 198 2.20 -6.90 -8.70
CA GLY A 198 1.13 -6.07 -9.24
C GLY A 198 0.96 -4.77 -8.46
N ILE A 199 0.15 -3.87 -9.02
CA ILE A 199 -0.19 -2.57 -8.46
C ILE A 199 -1.70 -2.48 -8.37
N ILE A 200 -2.21 -2.12 -7.19
CA ILE A 200 -3.62 -1.88 -6.94
C ILE A 200 -3.82 -0.38 -6.89
N LEU A 201 -4.62 0.17 -7.80
CA LEU A 201 -5.11 1.54 -7.70
C LEU A 201 -6.44 1.51 -6.95
N HIS A 202 -6.45 2.07 -5.75
CA HIS A 202 -7.68 2.32 -5.02
C HIS A 202 -8.11 3.77 -5.23
N GLN A 203 -9.22 3.95 -5.93
CA GLN A 203 -9.78 5.26 -6.26
C GLN A 203 -11.29 5.17 -6.42
N SER A 204 -12.02 6.21 -6.00
CA SER A 204 -13.49 6.28 -6.11
C SER A 204 -14.20 5.04 -5.53
N GLY A 205 -13.66 4.48 -4.44
CA GLY A 205 -14.20 3.30 -3.76
C GLY A 205 -13.94 1.97 -4.47
N ARG A 206 -13.22 1.95 -5.59
CA ARG A 206 -12.96 0.75 -6.42
C ARG A 206 -11.48 0.41 -6.48
N ASN A 207 -11.19 -0.85 -6.79
CA ASN A 207 -9.84 -1.35 -7.02
C ASN A 207 -9.63 -1.74 -8.47
N VAL A 208 -8.64 -1.11 -9.11
CA VAL A 208 -8.10 -1.56 -10.41
C VAL A 208 -6.77 -2.24 -10.15
N LEU A 209 -6.60 -3.47 -10.66
CA LEU A 209 -5.35 -4.22 -10.49
C LEU A 209 -4.60 -4.30 -11.81
N TRP A 210 -3.41 -3.70 -11.83
CA TRP A 210 -2.42 -3.94 -12.86
C TRP A 210 -1.48 -5.08 -12.44
N GLN A 211 -1.22 -6.03 -13.33
CA GLN A 211 -0.36 -7.20 -13.05
C GLN A 211 0.97 -7.10 -13.78
N ASN A 212 2.07 -7.37 -13.06
CA ASN A 212 3.41 -7.33 -13.66
C ASN A 212 3.71 -8.61 -14.44
N SER A 213 3.81 -8.51 -15.76
CA SER A 213 4.16 -9.61 -16.66
C SER A 213 5.57 -10.17 -16.42
N LEU A 214 6.47 -9.42 -15.78
CA LEU A 214 7.83 -9.86 -15.44
C LEU A 214 8.00 -10.36 -14.00
N ALA A 215 6.94 -10.33 -13.18
CA ALA A 215 7.02 -10.77 -11.79
C ALA A 215 7.49 -12.22 -11.66
N ARG A 216 8.42 -12.47 -10.72
CA ARG A 216 8.86 -13.83 -10.34
C ARG A 216 7.72 -14.64 -9.72
N HIS A 217 6.86 -13.98 -8.94
CA HIS A 217 5.69 -14.59 -8.32
C HIS A 217 4.44 -13.87 -8.82
N LYS A 218 3.60 -14.59 -9.57
CA LYS A 218 2.34 -14.06 -10.10
C LYS A 218 1.28 -14.00 -9.02
N VAL A 219 0.40 -13.02 -9.11
CA VAL A 219 -0.77 -12.91 -8.25
C VAL A 219 -1.77 -14.01 -8.65
N PRO A 220 -2.17 -14.93 -7.75
CA PRO A 220 -3.21 -15.91 -8.04
C PRO A 220 -4.54 -15.23 -8.41
N SER A 221 -5.26 -15.76 -9.39
CA SER A 221 -6.54 -15.21 -9.88
C SER A 221 -7.61 -15.08 -8.78
N ASP A 222 -7.63 -16.00 -7.83
CA ASP A 222 -8.52 -15.93 -6.66
C ASP A 222 -8.24 -14.68 -5.80
N ILE A 223 -6.97 -14.30 -5.65
CA ILE A 223 -6.57 -13.10 -4.90
C ILE A 223 -6.93 -11.84 -5.70
N VAL A 224 -6.71 -11.86 -7.02
CA VAL A 224 -7.16 -10.78 -7.91
C VAL A 224 -8.65 -10.53 -7.75
N THR A 225 -9.45 -11.60 -7.85
CA THR A 225 -10.91 -11.54 -7.73
C THR A 225 -11.35 -11.03 -6.35
N ALA A 226 -10.69 -11.49 -5.29
CA ALA A 226 -10.99 -11.03 -3.93
C ALA A 226 -10.71 -9.53 -3.77
N ILE A 227 -9.55 -9.05 -4.24
CA ILE A 227 -9.16 -7.64 -4.14
C ILE A 227 -10.07 -6.74 -4.98
N GLN A 228 -10.43 -7.13 -6.19
CA GLN A 228 -11.30 -6.33 -7.06
C GLN A 228 -12.72 -6.16 -6.50
N ARG A 229 -13.19 -7.10 -5.67
CA ARG A 229 -14.50 -7.03 -5.00
C ARG A 229 -14.48 -6.19 -3.72
N LEU A 230 -13.30 -5.79 -3.23
CA LEU A 230 -13.19 -4.91 -2.09
C LEU A 230 -13.59 -3.49 -2.52
N GLU A 231 -14.70 -3.00 -1.96
CA GLU A 231 -15.15 -1.63 -2.15
C GLU A 231 -15.16 -0.91 -0.80
N LEU A 232 -14.78 0.38 -0.78
CA LEU A 232 -15.12 1.27 0.34
C LEU A 232 -16.49 1.87 0.02
N ASN A 233 -17.46 1.61 0.91
CA ASN A 233 -18.67 2.43 0.90
C ASN A 233 -18.21 3.82 1.33
N GLN A 234 -18.41 4.83 0.48
CA GLN A 234 -18.23 6.21 0.91
C GLN A 234 -19.28 6.48 1.99
N ALA A 235 -18.83 6.86 3.18
CA ALA A 235 -19.69 7.40 4.23
C ALA A 235 -20.09 8.83 3.87
#